data_AF-A0A914ARL3-F1
#
_entry.id   AF-A0A914ARL3-F1
#
_cell.length_a   1.000
_cell.length_b   1.000
_cell.length_c   1.000
_cell.angle_alpha   90.00
_cell.angle_beta   90.00
_cell.angle_gamma   90.00
#
_symmetry.space_group_name_H-M   'P 1'
#
loop_
_entity.id
_entity.type
_entity.pdbx_description
1 polymer ?
#
loop_
_entity_poly.entity_id
_entity_poly.type
_entity_poly.pdbx_seq_one_letter_code
_entity_poly.pdbx_strand_id
1 'polypeptide(L)'
;MAYKFNSMSGRVGAAPPQMAYAPAGLKPEAPAEPSQIVWDQKPKAVARHKSPMGGDGILGNLIRNRVYESQKMFQRPDGLPVHLKKGFTDRVSYSVIMALTVFGTAWTCYSLYNLAKPKK
;
A
#
# COMPACT_ATOMS: atom_id res chain seq x y z
N MET A 1 -20.50 15.68 -38.29
CA MET A 1 -20.17 17.13 -38.30
C MET A 1 -19.88 17.50 -36.84
N ALA A 2 -18.65 17.91 -36.51
CA ALA A 2 -18.29 18.21 -35.12
C ALA A 2 -18.45 19.70 -34.85
N TYR A 3 -18.82 20.05 -33.62
CA TYR A 3 -19.15 21.42 -33.23
C TYR A 3 -18.47 21.77 -31.92
N LYS A 4 -17.98 23.00 -31.81
CA LYS A 4 -17.32 23.53 -30.61
C LYS A 4 -18.11 24.72 -30.08
N PHE A 5 -18.51 24.63 -28.82
CA PHE A 5 -19.15 25.74 -28.11
C PHE A 5 -18.09 26.75 -27.64
N ASN A 6 -18.27 28.03 -27.97
CA ASN A 6 -17.41 29.11 -27.51
C ASN A 6 -18.06 29.80 -26.30
N SER A 7 -17.49 29.57 -25.11
CA SER A 7 -18.00 30.10 -23.84
C SER A 7 -18.00 31.62 -23.74
N MET A 8 -17.16 32.31 -24.51
CA MET A 8 -17.07 33.77 -24.50
C MET A 8 -18.13 34.44 -25.38
N SER A 9 -18.58 33.78 -26.44
CA SER A 9 -19.55 34.35 -27.40
C SER A 9 -20.92 33.67 -27.36
N GLY A 10 -21.07 32.61 -26.57
CA GLY A 10 -22.31 31.82 -26.46
C GLY A 10 -22.71 31.09 -27.75
N ARG A 11 -21.86 31.07 -28.77
CA ARG A 11 -22.15 30.52 -30.08
C ARG A 11 -21.44 29.19 -30.32
N VAL A 12 -22.08 28.34 -31.13
CA VAL A 12 -21.53 27.06 -31.58
C VAL A 12 -20.89 27.27 -32.96
N GLY A 13 -19.60 26.94 -33.08
CA GLY A 13 -18.85 26.97 -34.34
C GLY A 13 -18.54 25.57 -34.87
N ALA A 14 -18.19 25.47 -36.15
CA ALA A 14 -17.74 24.23 -36.76
C ALA A 14 -16.38 23.80 -36.17
N ALA A 15 -16.22 22.50 -35.91
CA ALA A 15 -15.00 21.92 -35.35
C ALA A 15 -14.52 20.72 -36.19
N PRO A 16 -13.21 20.43 -36.18
CA PRO A 16 -12.69 19.22 -36.80
C PRO A 16 -13.22 17.98 -36.05
N PRO A 17 -13.46 16.86 -36.74
CA PRO A 17 -14.02 15.64 -36.16
C PRO A 17 -13.19 15.07 -35.00
N GLN A 18 -11.88 15.36 -34.96
CA GLN A 18 -10.97 14.99 -33.89
C GLN A 18 -11.37 15.59 -32.53
N MET A 19 -11.98 16.78 -32.49
CA MET A 19 -12.42 17.40 -31.24
C MET A 19 -13.68 16.75 -30.65
N ALA A 20 -14.40 15.90 -31.39
CA ALA A 20 -15.51 15.14 -30.84
C ALA A 20 -15.05 14.02 -29.89
N TYR A 21 -13.82 13.53 -30.08
CA TYR A 21 -13.25 12.43 -29.30
C TYR A 21 -12.49 12.88 -28.04
N ALA A 22 -12.25 14.18 -27.87
CA ALA A 22 -11.55 14.75 -26.72
C ALA A 22 -12.37 15.91 -26.11
N PRO A 23 -13.18 15.67 -25.06
CA PRO A 23 -14.00 16.71 -24.46
C PRO A 23 -13.12 17.83 -23.89
N ALA A 24 -13.43 19.07 -24.25
CA ALA A 24 -12.68 20.24 -23.80
C ALA A 24 -12.65 20.30 -22.26
N GLY A 25 -11.44 20.33 -21.69
CA GLY A 25 -11.21 20.40 -20.25
C GLY A 25 -10.65 19.12 -19.63
N LEU A 26 -10.78 17.97 -20.31
CA LEU A 26 -10.09 16.75 -19.94
C LEU A 26 -8.88 16.59 -20.85
N LYS A 27 -7.70 16.97 -20.34
CA LYS A 27 -6.44 16.54 -20.97
C LYS A 27 -6.35 15.04 -20.72
N PRO A 28 -6.29 14.18 -21.75
CA PRO A 28 -5.94 12.80 -21.54
C PRO A 28 -4.48 12.78 -21.08
N GLU A 29 -4.25 12.83 -19.77
CA GLU A 29 -3.02 12.31 -19.17
C GLU A 29 -3.10 10.78 -19.24
N ALA A 30 -3.18 10.23 -20.44
CA ALA A 30 -2.81 8.85 -20.64
C ALA A 30 -1.28 8.84 -20.51
N PRO A 31 -0.68 8.22 -19.48
CA PRO A 31 0.74 7.91 -19.56
C PRO A 31 0.92 7.07 -20.82
N ALA A 32 1.66 7.60 -21.80
CA ALA A 32 1.80 6.99 -23.14
C ALA A 32 2.40 5.58 -23.10
N GLU A 33 2.98 5.19 -21.96
CA GLU A 33 3.38 3.83 -21.67
C GLU A 33 2.90 3.47 -20.25
N PRO A 34 2.38 2.25 -20.02
CA PRO A 34 2.25 1.74 -18.67
C PRO A 34 3.64 1.82 -18.04
N SER A 35 3.76 2.48 -16.89
CA SER A 35 5.05 2.60 -16.21
C SER A 35 5.65 1.20 -16.07
N GLN A 36 6.77 0.95 -16.75
CA GLN A 36 7.48 -0.31 -16.60
C GLN A 36 7.67 -0.56 -15.10
N ILE A 37 7.32 -1.77 -14.65
CA ILE A 37 7.53 -2.19 -13.26
C ILE A 37 9.04 -2.36 -13.10
N VAL A 38 9.74 -1.23 -12.90
CA VAL A 38 11.14 -1.18 -12.57
C VAL A 38 11.18 -1.21 -11.05
N TRP A 39 11.43 -2.40 -10.52
CA TRP A 39 11.79 -2.57 -9.12
C TRP A 39 12.98 -1.63 -8.80
N ASP A 40 12.92 -0.92 -7.68
CA ASP A 40 13.87 0.13 -7.23
C ASP A 40 13.70 1.57 -7.74
N GLN A 41 12.64 1.93 -8.47
CA GLN A 41 12.39 3.37 -8.68
C GLN A 41 11.99 4.06 -7.37
N LYS A 42 12.72 5.13 -7.01
CA LYS A 42 12.25 6.10 -6.00
C LYS A 42 10.87 6.58 -6.45
N PRO A 43 9.82 6.49 -5.61
CA PRO A 43 8.50 6.94 -6.02
C PRO A 43 8.61 8.42 -6.41
N LYS A 44 8.22 8.74 -7.65
CA LYS A 44 7.94 10.13 -8.01
C LYS A 44 6.97 10.66 -6.95
N ALA A 45 7.28 11.80 -6.36
CA ALA A 45 6.38 12.46 -5.43
C ALA A 45 5.02 12.57 -6.13
N VAL A 46 4.03 11.81 -5.66
CA VAL A 46 2.69 11.84 -6.21
C VAL A 46 2.27 13.31 -6.09
N ALA A 47 1.91 13.93 -7.22
CA ALA A 47 1.43 15.32 -7.23
C ALA A 47 0.45 15.46 -6.07
N ARG A 48 0.67 16.46 -5.20
CA ARG A 48 -0.08 16.64 -3.94
C ARG A 48 -1.55 16.42 -4.24
N HIS A 49 -2.08 15.23 -3.91
CA HIS A 49 -3.47 14.93 -4.17
C HIS A 49 -4.23 15.71 -3.11
N LYS A 50 -4.61 16.95 -3.44
CA LYS A 50 -5.58 17.70 -2.67
C LYS A 50 -6.91 16.95 -2.81
N SER A 51 -7.10 15.93 -1.97
CA SER A 51 -8.40 15.29 -1.87
C SER A 51 -9.39 16.37 -1.43
N PRO A 52 -10.50 16.57 -2.18
CA PRO A 52 -11.55 17.51 -1.76
C PRO A 52 -12.21 17.08 -0.45
N MET A 53 -12.01 15.83 -0.03
CA MET A 53 -12.18 15.35 1.34
C MET A 53 -10.84 15.28 2.08
N GLY A 54 -10.46 16.37 2.75
CA GLY A 54 -9.67 16.31 3.99
C GLY A 54 -8.22 15.81 3.94
N GLY A 55 -7.47 16.09 2.87
CA GLY A 55 -6.04 15.72 2.79
C GLY A 55 -5.10 16.52 3.70
N ASP A 56 -5.48 17.74 4.10
CA ASP A 56 -4.63 18.67 4.89
C ASP A 56 -5.15 18.86 6.33
N GLY A 57 -6.11 18.04 6.78
CA GLY A 57 -6.65 18.05 8.14
C GLY A 57 -5.93 17.09 9.10
N ILE A 58 -6.31 17.09 10.39
CA ILE A 58 -5.71 16.24 11.45
C ILE A 58 -5.58 14.77 11.02
N LEU A 59 -6.53 14.24 10.23
CA LEU A 59 -6.55 12.87 9.71
C LEU A 59 -5.63 12.63 8.50
N GLY A 60 -5.30 13.65 7.71
CA GLY A 60 -4.44 13.52 6.53
C GLY A 60 -2.99 13.16 6.89
N ASN A 61 -2.53 13.60 8.07
CA ASN A 61 -1.21 13.24 8.59
C ASN A 61 -1.09 11.79 9.08
N LEU A 62 -2.21 11.15 9.43
CA LEU A 62 -2.27 9.73 9.79
C LEU A 62 -2.21 8.82 8.55
N ILE A 63 -2.79 9.26 7.42
CA ILE A 63 -2.85 8.47 6.18
C ILE A 63 -1.73 8.94 5.23
N ARG A 64 -0.49 8.85 5.68
CA ARG A 64 0.67 9.05 4.81
C ARG A 64 1.14 7.72 4.24
N ASN A 65 1.42 7.68 2.94
CA ASN A 65 2.01 6.51 2.32
C ASN A 65 3.43 6.28 2.88
N ARG A 66 3.63 5.15 3.58
CA ARG A 66 4.91 4.70 4.13
C ARG A 66 5.48 3.47 3.42
N VAL A 67 4.87 3.04 2.32
CA VAL A 67 5.25 1.81 1.59
C VAL A 67 6.71 1.85 1.18
N TYR A 68 7.21 2.99 0.71
CA TYR A 68 8.61 3.14 0.30
C TYR A 68 9.59 2.99 1.46
N GLU A 69 9.26 3.53 2.64
CA GLU A 69 10.10 3.38 3.84
C GLU A 69 10.14 1.92 4.30
N SER A 70 9.00 1.22 4.23
CA SER A 70 8.92 -0.21 4.50
C SER A 70 9.70 -1.03 3.46
N GLN A 71 9.51 -0.79 2.15
CA GLN A 71 10.25 -1.47 1.08
C GLN A 71 11.76 -1.32 1.27
N LYS A 72 12.25 -0.11 1.54
CA LYS A 72 13.66 0.15 1.82
C LYS A 72 14.18 -0.61 3.04
N MET A 73 13.34 -0.90 4.05
CA MET A 73 13.74 -1.70 5.20
C MET A 73 13.80 -3.19 4.86
N PHE A 74 12.77 -3.72 4.19
CA PHE A 74 12.67 -5.14 3.88
C PHE A 74 13.61 -5.60 2.75
N GLN A 75 13.98 -4.70 1.83
CA GLN A 75 14.86 -4.99 0.70
C GLN A 75 16.36 -4.79 1.01
N ARG A 76 16.74 -4.36 2.23
CA ARG A 76 18.17 -4.21 2.57
C ARG A 76 18.92 -5.54 2.43
N PRO A 77 20.14 -5.57 1.87
CA PRO A 77 20.91 -6.79 1.68
C PRO A 77 21.62 -7.25 2.97
N ASP A 78 20.89 -7.38 4.08
CA ASP A 78 21.45 -7.70 5.40
C ASP A 78 21.52 -9.21 5.70
N GLY A 79 21.07 -10.06 4.77
CA GLY A 79 20.99 -11.53 4.96
C GLY A 79 19.97 -12.00 6.03
N LEU A 80 19.29 -11.07 6.71
CA LEU A 80 18.28 -11.38 7.73
C LEU A 80 17.03 -11.99 7.11
N PRO A 81 16.47 -13.07 7.70
CA PRO A 81 15.22 -13.65 7.24
C PRO A 81 14.05 -12.70 7.48
N VAL A 82 12.99 -12.84 6.66
CA VAL A 82 11.84 -11.90 6.64
C VAL A 82 11.16 -11.72 8.01
N HIS A 83 11.10 -12.77 8.83
CA HIS A 83 10.45 -12.74 10.14
C HIS A 83 11.28 -12.08 11.25
N LEU A 84 12.53 -11.68 10.98
CA LEU A 84 13.39 -10.91 11.90
C LEU A 84 13.79 -9.55 11.31
N LYS A 85 13.21 -9.17 10.18
CA LYS A 85 13.70 -8.08 9.35
C LYS A 85 13.45 -6.70 9.95
N LYS A 86 12.42 -6.56 10.79
CA LYS A 86 12.10 -5.33 11.52
C LYS A 86 12.99 -5.14 12.76
N GLY A 87 13.85 -6.11 13.09
CA GLY A 87 14.85 -6.00 14.15
C GLY A 87 14.35 -6.44 15.52
N PHE A 88 14.48 -5.57 16.52
CA PHE A 88 14.28 -5.93 17.94
C PHE A 88 12.86 -6.42 18.25
N THR A 89 11.83 -5.72 17.74
CA THR A 89 10.43 -6.09 17.99
C THR A 89 10.10 -7.50 17.49
N ASP A 90 10.65 -7.88 16.33
CA ASP A 90 10.45 -9.21 15.76
C ASP A 90 11.12 -10.29 16.62
N ARG A 91 12.32 -10.01 17.14
CA ARG A 91 13.03 -10.95 18.04
C ARG A 91 12.27 -11.18 19.35
N VAL A 92 11.73 -10.11 19.94
CA VAL A 92 10.95 -10.20 21.19
C VAL A 92 9.67 -10.99 20.95
N SER A 93 8.91 -10.64 19.91
CA SER A 93 7.65 -11.34 19.59
C SER A 93 7.89 -12.81 19.27
N TYR A 94 8.91 -13.13 18.47
CA TYR A 94 9.31 -14.52 18.21
C TYR A 94 9.65 -15.28 19.50
N SER A 95 10.49 -14.70 20.36
CA SER A 95 10.93 -15.34 21.60
C SER A 95 9.76 -15.61 22.55
N VAL A 96 8.81 -14.66 22.66
CA VAL A 96 7.62 -14.82 23.51
C VAL A 96 6.71 -15.94 22.98
N ILE A 97 6.45 -15.96 21.67
CA ILE A 97 5.61 -17.01 21.06
C ILE A 97 6.27 -18.38 21.20
N MET A 98 7.58 -18.47 20.97
CA MET A 98 8.33 -19.72 21.15
C MET A 98 8.32 -20.19 22.60
N ALA A 99 8.51 -19.30 23.57
CA ALA A 99 8.46 -19.66 24.99
C ALA A 99 7.07 -20.18 25.38
N LEU A 100 6.01 -19.48 24.96
CA LEU A 100 4.64 -19.87 25.26
C LEU A 100 4.27 -21.21 24.63
N THR A 101 4.66 -21.45 23.38
CA THR A 101 4.36 -22.70 22.66
C THR A 101 5.11 -23.89 23.26
N VAL A 102 6.39 -23.76 23.58
CA VAL A 102 7.17 -24.81 24.24
C VAL A 102 6.58 -25.12 25.62
N PHE A 103 6.27 -24.08 26.41
CA PHE A 103 5.65 -24.24 27.72
C PHE A 103 4.28 -24.93 27.63
N GLY A 104 3.41 -24.47 26.72
CA GLY A 104 2.10 -25.06 26.49
C GLY A 104 2.18 -26.52 26.07
N THR A 105 3.13 -26.86 25.19
CA THR A 105 3.35 -28.25 24.75
C THR A 105 3.78 -29.14 25.91
N ALA A 106 4.72 -28.68 26.74
CA ALA A 106 5.16 -29.41 27.93
C ALA A 106 4.02 -29.61 28.92
N TRP A 107 3.19 -28.59 29.14
CA TRP A 107 2.01 -28.66 30.01
C TRP A 107 0.98 -29.67 29.50
N THR A 108 0.71 -29.67 28.19
CA THR A 108 -0.20 -30.65 27.57
C THR A 108 0.32 -32.07 27.74
N CYS A 109 1.62 -32.32 27.56
CA CYS A 109 2.22 -33.63 27.80
C CYS A 109 2.08 -34.07 29.27
N TYR A 110 2.33 -33.17 30.22
CA TYR A 110 2.15 -33.44 31.65
C TYR A 110 0.69 -33.76 31.99
N SER A 111 -0.24 -32.96 31.47
CA SER A 111 -1.68 -33.18 31.65
C SER A 111 -2.12 -34.53 31.07
N LEU A 112 -1.67 -34.86 29.86
CA LEU A 112 -1.97 -36.12 29.21
C LEU A 112 -1.42 -37.31 30.00
N TYR A 113 -0.19 -37.22 30.52
CA TYR A 113 0.40 -38.24 31.37
C TYR A 113 -0.41 -38.48 32.65
N ASN A 114 -0.87 -37.41 33.29
CA ASN A 114 -1.73 -37.53 34.48
C ASN A 114 -3.10 -38.13 34.15
N LEU A 115 -3.68 -37.79 32.99
CA LEU A 115 -4.96 -38.33 32.54
C LEU A 115 -4.87 -39.81 32.12
N ALA A 116 -3.73 -40.22 31.56
CA ALA A 116 -3.49 -41.59 31.12
C ALA A 116 -3.30 -42.58 32.27
N LYS A 117 -3.03 -42.10 33.49
CA LYS A 117 -2.96 -42.96 34.68
C LYS A 117 -4.36 -43.45 35.02
N PRO A 118 -4.56 -44.77 35.20
CA PRO A 118 -5.84 -45.28 35.70
C PRO A 118 -6.08 -44.69 37.09
N LYS A 119 -7.27 -44.12 37.27
CA LYS A 119 -7.72 -43.67 38.59
C LYS A 119 -7.98 -44.93 39.42
N LYS A 120 -7.37 -44.99 40.61
CA LYS A 120 -7.74 -46.00 41.60
C LYS A 120 -9.16 -45.78 42.10
#